data_AF-A0A957YTZ1-F1
#
_entry.id   AF-A0A957YTZ1-F1
#
_cell.length_a   1.000
_cell.length_b   1.000
_cell.length_c   1.000
_cell.angle_alpha   90.00
_cell.angle_beta   90.00
_cell.angle_gamma   90.00
#
_symmetry.space_group_name_H-M   'P 1'
#
loop_
_entity.id
_entity.type
_entity.pdbx_description
1 polymer ?
#
loop_
_entity_poly.entity_id
_entity_poly.type
_entity_poly.pdbx_seq_one_letter_code
_entity_poly.pdbx_strand_id
1 'polypeptide(L)'
;EINNYGRKGKLFMLHMRNVRGSLATAGAYEETLLDDGDLNMFKILQELKKVGFDGYINPDHIPTIPGDTAEKAIGWGYSIGYLKALYAAAVA
;
A
#
# COMPACT_ATOMS: atom_id res chain seq x y z
N GLU A 1 -2.08 7.20 -12.94
CA GLU A 1 -3.39 7.31 -12.26
C GLU A 1 -3.48 8.31 -11.11
N ILE A 2 -2.62 8.29 -10.07
CA ILE A 2 -2.73 9.19 -8.89
C ILE A 2 -2.87 10.67 -9.28
N ASN A 3 -1.95 11.19 -10.09
CA ASN A 3 -2.00 12.59 -10.53
C ASN A 3 -3.22 12.93 -11.40
N ASN A 4 -3.71 11.98 -12.20
CA ASN A 4 -4.84 12.20 -13.12
C ASN A 4 -6.18 12.30 -12.36
N TYR A 5 -6.44 11.35 -11.47
CA TYR A 5 -7.70 11.31 -10.71
C TYR A 5 -7.65 12.13 -9.43
N GLY A 6 -6.48 12.22 -8.78
CA GLY A 6 -6.30 12.98 -7.55
C GLY A 6 -6.57 14.47 -7.73
N ARG A 7 -6.01 15.09 -8.78
CA ARG A 7 -6.26 16.52 -9.09
C ARG A 7 -7.72 16.84 -9.43
N LYS A 8 -8.53 15.81 -9.73
CA LYS A 8 -9.97 15.92 -10.02
C LYS A 8 -10.83 15.64 -8.78
N GLY A 9 -10.23 15.34 -7.63
CA GLY A 9 -10.95 14.91 -6.44
C GLY A 9 -11.73 13.60 -6.64
N LYS A 10 -11.18 12.67 -7.45
CA LYS A 10 -11.83 11.38 -7.80
C LYS A 10 -11.16 10.17 -7.16
N LEU A 11 -10.33 10.40 -6.14
CA LEU A 11 -9.77 9.35 -5.29
C LEU A 11 -10.47 9.43 -3.93
N PHE A 12 -11.14 8.37 -3.51
CA PHE A 12 -11.94 8.33 -2.27
C PHE A 12 -11.35 7.39 -1.22
N MET A 13 -10.73 6.31 -1.67
CA MET A 13 -10.13 5.28 -0.83
C MET A 13 -8.98 4.62 -1.59
N LEU A 14 -7.96 4.18 -0.87
CA LEU A 14 -6.79 3.51 -1.41
C LEU A 14 -6.58 2.14 -0.75
N HIS A 15 -6.43 1.14 -1.60
CA HIS A 15 -5.97 -0.20 -1.23
C HIS A 15 -4.47 -0.27 -1.54
N MET A 16 -3.65 -0.25 -0.49
CA MET A 16 -2.21 -0.32 -0.58
C MET A 16 -1.79 -1.78 -0.54
N ARG A 17 -1.75 -2.43 -1.70
CA ARG A 17 -1.12 -3.74 -1.87
C ARG A 17 0.23 -3.58 -2.54
N ASN A 18 1.21 -4.41 -2.14
CA ASN A 18 2.45 -4.54 -2.86
C ASN A 18 2.57 -5.93 -3.51
N VAL A 19 3.19 -5.98 -4.67
CA VAL A 19 3.36 -7.19 -5.48
C VAL A 19 4.77 -7.24 -6.05
N ARG A 20 5.24 -8.45 -6.33
CA ARG A 20 6.47 -8.68 -7.09
C ARG A 20 6.12 -9.34 -8.42
N GLY A 21 6.71 -8.84 -9.50
CA GLY A 21 6.43 -9.28 -10.86
C GLY A 21 5.20 -8.61 -11.48
N SER A 22 4.94 -8.94 -12.74
CA SER A 22 3.83 -8.42 -13.52
C SER A 22 3.37 -9.46 -14.52
N LEU A 23 2.05 -9.59 -14.70
CA LEU A 23 1.47 -10.48 -15.71
C LEU A 23 2.01 -10.17 -17.12
N ALA A 24 2.25 -8.90 -17.44
CA ALA A 24 2.66 -8.48 -18.78
C ALA A 24 4.12 -8.82 -19.10
N THR A 25 5.01 -8.86 -18.09
CA THR A 25 6.46 -9.03 -18.32
C THR A 25 7.00 -10.35 -17.77
N ALA A 26 6.47 -10.82 -16.65
CA ALA A 26 6.90 -12.05 -15.97
C ALA A 26 5.89 -13.22 -16.14
N GLY A 27 4.72 -12.96 -16.75
CA GLY A 27 3.65 -13.97 -16.90
C GLY A 27 2.93 -14.33 -15.60
N ALA A 28 3.38 -13.80 -14.46
CA ALA A 28 2.83 -14.01 -13.13
C ALA A 28 3.20 -12.84 -12.21
N TYR A 29 2.53 -12.77 -11.06
CA TYR A 29 2.93 -11.93 -9.93
C TYR A 29 2.61 -12.66 -8.62
N GLU A 30 3.27 -12.24 -7.54
CA GLU A 30 2.95 -12.66 -6.18
C GLU A 30 2.60 -11.46 -5.31
N GLU A 31 1.68 -11.66 -4.36
CA GLU A 31 1.38 -10.66 -3.34
C GLU A 31 2.42 -10.74 -2.23
N THR A 32 2.89 -9.57 -1.78
CA THR A 32 4.01 -9.44 -0.83
C THR A 32 3.64 -8.52 0.33
N LEU A 33 4.47 -8.50 1.37
CA LEU A 33 4.35 -7.46 2.40
C LEU A 33 4.62 -6.07 1.78
N LEU A 34 4.11 -5.03 2.43
CA LEU A 34 4.14 -3.66 1.87
C LEU A 34 5.56 -3.13 1.60
N ASP A 35 6.55 -3.65 2.30
CA ASP A 35 7.97 -3.33 2.17
C ASP A 35 8.76 -4.25 1.24
N ASP A 36 8.18 -5.35 0.75
CA ASP A 36 8.90 -6.41 0.03
C ASP A 36 8.46 -6.60 -1.44
N GLY A 37 7.71 -5.66 -2.02
CA GLY A 37 7.32 -5.72 -3.43
C GLY A 37 7.99 -4.67 -4.31
N ASP A 38 7.65 -4.68 -5.59
CA ASP A 38 8.25 -3.83 -6.62
C ASP A 38 7.82 -2.35 -6.50
N LEU A 39 6.76 -2.07 -5.75
CA LEU A 39 6.22 -0.72 -5.59
C LEU A 39 6.85 -0.01 -4.37
N ASN A 40 7.23 1.26 -4.55
CA ASN A 40 7.68 2.11 -3.46
C ASN A 40 6.48 2.80 -2.77
N MET A 41 6.04 2.23 -1.65
CA MET A 41 4.89 2.73 -0.89
C MET A 41 5.07 4.16 -0.38
N PHE A 42 6.29 4.54 0.03
CA PHE A 42 6.57 5.90 0.52
C PHE A 42 6.38 6.95 -0.58
N LYS A 43 6.90 6.67 -1.79
CA LYS A 43 6.72 7.54 -2.95
C LYS A 43 5.25 7.67 -3.34
N ILE A 44 4.46 6.60 -3.25
CA ILE A 44 3.01 6.64 -3.50
C ILE A 44 2.33 7.62 -2.53
N LEU A 45 2.63 7.55 -1.23
CA LEU A 45 2.09 8.49 -0.23
C LEU A 45 2.49 9.94 -0.50
N GLN A 46 3.74 10.18 -0.92
CA GLN A 46 4.18 11.52 -1.31
C GLN A 46 3.39 12.07 -2.51
N GLU A 47 3.11 11.24 -3.51
CA GLU A 47 2.29 11.66 -4.66
C GLU A 47 0.84 11.91 -4.28
N LEU A 48 0.28 11.14 -3.34
CA LEU A 48 -1.06 11.36 -2.80
C LEU A 48 -1.16 12.69 -2.04
N LYS A 49 -0.14 13.03 -1.24
CA LYS A 49 -0.04 14.35 -0.56
C LYS A 49 -0.06 15.50 -1.57
N LYS A 50 0.69 15.37 -2.68
CA LYS A 50 0.78 16.43 -3.73
C LYS A 50 -0.56 16.71 -4.40
N VAL A 51 -1.45 15.74 -4.47
CA VAL A 51 -2.79 15.90 -5.05
C VAL A 51 -3.88 16.22 -4.03
N GLY A 52 -3.51 16.42 -2.76
CA GLY A 52 -4.44 16.76 -1.68
C GLY A 52 -5.39 15.62 -1.31
N PHE A 53 -4.96 14.37 -1.45
CA PHE A 53 -5.78 13.22 -1.03
C PHE A 53 -5.99 13.20 0.48
N ASP A 54 -7.24 13.10 0.91
CA ASP A 54 -7.71 13.13 2.30
C ASP A 54 -8.58 11.92 2.68
N GLY A 55 -8.63 10.90 1.80
CA GLY A 55 -9.44 9.70 1.99
C GLY A 55 -8.76 8.60 2.83
N TYR A 56 -9.42 7.44 2.89
CA TYR A 56 -8.96 6.29 3.68
C TYR A 56 -7.89 5.47 2.97
N ILE A 57 -6.93 4.94 3.74
CA ILE A 57 -5.89 4.03 3.27
C ILE A 57 -5.98 2.73 4.05
N ASN A 58 -5.94 1.59 3.36
CA ASN A 58 -5.92 0.27 3.97
C ASN A 58 -4.82 -0.61 3.32
N PRO A 59 -4.24 -1.57 4.04
CA PRO A 59 -3.15 -2.44 3.55
C PRO A 59 -3.61 -3.59 2.63
N ASP A 60 -4.91 -3.70 2.33
CA ASP A 60 -5.52 -4.64 1.40
C ASP A 60 -5.19 -6.12 1.68
N HIS A 61 -4.24 -6.72 0.94
CA HIS A 61 -3.92 -8.14 1.02
C HIS A 61 -2.60 -8.37 1.75
N ILE A 62 -2.69 -9.11 2.85
CA ILE A 62 -1.54 -9.42 3.70
C ILE A 62 -1.21 -10.91 3.60
N PRO A 63 0.00 -11.26 3.12
CA PRO A 63 0.49 -12.63 3.14
C PRO A 63 0.53 -13.18 4.57
N THR A 64 0.33 -14.49 4.73
CA THR A 64 0.51 -15.14 6.03
C THR A 64 2.00 -15.13 6.38
N ILE A 65 2.35 -14.66 7.57
CA ILE A 65 3.72 -14.66 8.08
C ILE A 65 3.95 -15.80 9.09
N PRO A 66 5.19 -16.26 9.28
CA PRO A 66 5.49 -17.27 10.28
C PRO A 66 5.04 -16.84 11.68
N GLY A 67 4.29 -17.71 12.37
CA GLY A 67 3.77 -17.45 13.72
C GLY A 67 2.49 -16.62 13.77
N ASP A 68 1.87 -16.31 12.63
CA ASP A 68 0.61 -15.58 12.59
C ASP A 68 -0.59 -16.40 13.12
N THR A 69 -1.68 -15.70 13.45
CA THR A 69 -2.95 -16.32 13.82
C THR A 69 -3.74 -16.73 12.58
N ALA A 70 -4.81 -17.52 12.76
CA ALA A 70 -5.71 -17.89 11.65
C ALA A 70 -6.33 -16.65 10.97
N GLU A 71 -6.53 -15.57 11.74
CA GLU A 71 -7.07 -14.28 11.31
C GLU A 71 -5.99 -13.32 10.77
N LYS A 72 -4.72 -13.76 10.74
CA LYS A 72 -3.56 -12.97 10.30
C LYS A 72 -3.28 -11.71 11.14
N ALA A 73 -3.57 -11.74 12.44
CA ALA A 73 -3.52 -10.56 13.30
C ALA A 73 -2.13 -9.90 13.34
N ILE A 74 -1.04 -10.67 13.26
CA ILE A 74 0.33 -10.16 13.30
C ILE A 74 0.64 -9.44 11.98
N GLY A 75 0.30 -10.04 10.83
CA GLY A 75 0.46 -9.40 9.52
C GLY A 75 -0.34 -8.10 9.41
N TRP A 76 -1.57 -8.06 9.93
CA TRP A 76 -2.38 -6.84 10.03
C TRP A 76 -1.70 -5.77 10.89
N GLY A 77 -1.24 -6.15 12.09
CA GLY A 77 -0.55 -5.23 12.99
C GLY A 77 0.70 -4.62 12.36
N TYR A 78 1.53 -5.45 11.71
CA TYR A 78 2.71 -4.99 10.98
C TYR A 78 2.36 -4.01 9.87
N SER A 79 1.43 -4.38 8.98
CA SER A 79 1.10 -3.58 7.79
C SER A 79 0.45 -2.24 8.16
N ILE A 80 -0.42 -2.21 9.17
CA ILE A 80 -1.01 -0.97 9.69
C ILE A 80 0.08 -0.10 10.32
N GLY A 81 0.96 -0.69 11.14
CA GLY A 81 2.09 0.02 11.75
C GLY A 81 3.02 0.64 10.71
N TYR A 82 3.39 -0.12 9.69
CA TYR A 82 4.21 0.33 8.57
C TYR A 82 3.58 1.51 7.83
N LEU A 83 2.29 1.41 7.46
CA LEU A 83 1.58 2.52 6.81
C LEU A 83 1.53 3.77 7.68
N LYS A 84 1.26 3.63 8.99
CA LYS A 84 1.26 4.77 9.92
C LYS A 84 2.63 5.43 10.02
N ALA A 85 3.71 4.64 10.03
CA ALA A 85 5.08 5.16 10.05
C ALA A 85 5.41 5.91 8.76
N LEU A 86 5.09 5.35 7.59
CA LEU A 86 5.31 6.04 6.32
C LEU A 86 4.48 7.31 6.21
N TYR A 87 3.22 7.29 6.67
CA TYR A 87 2.36 8.48 6.69
C TYR A 87 2.95 9.56 7.60
N ALA A 88 3.40 9.21 8.81
CA ALA A 88 4.06 10.14 9.72
C ALA A 88 5.35 10.73 9.13
N ALA A 89 6.10 9.97 8.31
CA ALA A 89 7.31 10.46 7.68
C ALA A 89 7.07 11.31 6.40
N ALA A 90 6.02 11.01 5.63
CA ALA A 90 5.75 11.68 4.34
C ALA A 90 4.76 12.85 4.45
N VAL A 91 3.76 12.70 5.30
CA VAL A 91 2.53 13.49 5.26
C VAL A 91 2.37 14.42 6.45
N ALA A 92 2.81 14.01 7.64
CA ALA A 92 2.87 14.89 8.81
C ALA A 92 3.74 16.14 8.57
#